data_AF-Q646U5-F1
#
_entry.id   AF-Q646U5-F1
#
_cell.length_a   1.000
_cell.length_b   1.000
_cell.length_c   1.000
_cell.angle_alpha   90.00
_cell.angle_beta   90.00
_cell.angle_gamma   90.00
#
_symmetry.space_group_name_H-M   'P 1'
#
loop_
_entity.id
_entity.type
_entity.pdbx_description
1 polymer ?
#
loop_
_entity_poly.entity_id
_entity_poly.type
_entity_poly.pdbx_seq_one_letter_code
_entity_poly.pdbx_strand_id
1 'polypeptide(L)' 'MNFKIYAIVALTAVLATPITAQQQQLCKAAGCAYEHSSANGVVSQCCKAINAEPVAFNDCCSKSCNTGSPCRSV' A
#
# COMPACT_ATOMS: atom_id res chain seq x y z
N MET A 1 30.71 -27.01 -34.93
CA MET A 1 29.22 -26.98 -34.93
C MET A 1 28.75 -28.01 -33.90
N ASN A 2 27.65 -27.92 -33.15
CA ASN A 2 26.75 -26.84 -32.70
C ASN A 2 26.07 -27.40 -31.42
N PHE A 3 25.60 -26.64 -30.41
CA PHE A 3 25.50 -25.19 -30.21
C PHE A 3 25.71 -24.89 -28.71
N LYS A 4 26.05 -23.65 -28.31
CA LYS A 4 26.11 -23.27 -26.88
C LYS A 4 24.76 -22.74 -26.40
N ILE A 5 24.14 -23.42 -25.43
CA ILE A 5 22.88 -22.96 -24.81
C ILE A 5 23.20 -21.82 -23.84
N TYR A 6 23.13 -20.58 -24.34
CA TYR A 6 23.05 -19.39 -23.51
C TYR A 6 21.65 -19.30 -22.92
N ALA A 7 21.42 -19.98 -21.79
CA ALA A 7 20.25 -19.74 -20.95
C ALA A 7 20.40 -18.34 -20.34
N ILE A 8 19.75 -17.35 -20.98
CA ILE A 8 19.79 -15.95 -20.56
C ILE A 8 19.22 -15.87 -19.14
N VAL A 9 20.05 -15.44 -18.19
CA VAL A 9 19.60 -15.16 -16.82
C VAL A 9 18.61 -14.00 -16.91
N ALA A 10 17.31 -14.33 -16.88
CA ALA A 10 16.26 -13.37 -16.70
C ALA A 10 16.34 -12.82 -15.27
N LEU A 11 17.23 -11.84 -15.09
CA LEU A 11 17.21 -10.91 -13.96
C LEU A 11 15.89 -10.16 -14.05
N THR A 12 14.84 -10.73 -13.47
CA THR A 12 13.67 -9.97 -13.06
C THR A 12 14.21 -8.95 -12.08
N ALA A 13 14.35 -7.71 -12.56
CA ALA A 13 14.63 -6.58 -11.70
C ALA A 13 13.41 -6.43 -10.79
N VAL A 14 13.45 -7.11 -9.65
CA VAL A 14 12.63 -6.77 -8.50
C VAL A 14 12.98 -5.32 -8.23
N LEU A 15 12.08 -4.43 -8.66
CA LEU A 15 12.14 -3.03 -8.31
C LEU A 15 12.03 -3.01 -6.79
N ALA A 16 13.19 -2.95 -6.14
CA ALA A 16 13.30 -2.66 -4.73
C ALA A 16 12.77 -1.23 -4.58
N THR A 17 11.46 -1.10 -4.45
CA THR A 17 10.80 0.11 -3.99
C THR A 17 11.55 0.49 -2.73
N PRO A 18 12.20 1.67 -2.71
CA PRO A 18 13.16 1.95 -1.66
C PRO A 18 12.44 1.80 -0.33
N ILE A 19 13.10 1.11 0.61
CA ILE A 19 12.71 1.06 2.01
C ILE A 19 13.01 2.44 2.62
N THR A 20 12.34 3.46 2.07
CA THR A 20 12.02 4.69 2.77
C THR A 20 11.35 4.23 4.04
N ALA A 21 11.97 4.54 5.18
CA ALA A 21 11.41 4.23 6.49
C ALA A 21 9.98 4.74 6.48
N GLN A 22 9.02 3.82 6.35
CA GLN A 22 7.67 4.19 6.05
C GLN A 22 7.10 4.77 7.34
N GLN A 23 7.22 6.09 7.52
CA GLN A 23 6.27 6.84 8.30
C GLN A 23 4.91 6.36 7.80
N GLN A 24 4.23 5.61 8.65
CA GLN A 24 2.95 5.04 8.33
C GLN A 24 2.04 6.25 8.16
N GLN A 25 1.70 6.54 6.92
CA GLN A 25 0.77 7.61 6.62
C GLN A 25 -0.57 7.08 7.13
N LEU A 26 -0.95 7.53 8.32
CA LEU A 26 -2.16 7.10 8.98
C LEU A 26 -3.33 7.87 8.39
N CYS A 27 -4.46 7.20 8.24
CA CYS A 27 -5.70 7.84 7.88
C CYS A 27 -6.07 8.86 8.97
N LYS A 28 -6.20 10.13 8.58
CA LYS A 28 -6.65 11.26 9.41
C LYS A 28 -8.00 11.81 8.95
N ALA A 29 -8.69 11.10 8.04
CA ALA A 29 -9.99 11.50 7.52
C ALA A 29 -11.08 11.43 8.60
N ALA A 30 -12.08 12.32 8.51
CA ALA A 30 -13.22 12.29 9.42
C ALA A 30 -13.99 10.96 9.28
N GLY A 31 -14.38 10.38 10.42
CA GLY A 31 -15.00 9.04 10.49
C GLY A 31 -14.00 7.89 10.63
N CYS A 32 -12.69 8.12 10.48
CA CYS A 32 -11.67 7.12 10.83
C CYS A 32 -11.52 6.96 12.34
N ALA A 33 -11.15 5.74 12.76
CA ALA A 33 -10.74 5.47 14.13
C ALA A 33 -9.44 6.21 14.48
N TYR A 34 -9.17 6.39 15.77
CA TYR A 34 -7.99 7.12 16.26
C TYR A 34 -6.68 6.65 15.62
N GLU A 35 -5.73 7.56 15.42
CA GLU A 35 -4.49 7.32 14.66
C GLU A 35 -3.75 6.04 15.08
N HIS A 36 -3.65 5.79 16.39
CA HIS A 36 -2.96 4.63 16.98
C HIS A 36 -3.84 3.38 17.18
N SER A 37 -5.10 3.39 16.72
CA SER A 37 -5.95 2.20 16.78
C SER A 37 -5.54 1.17 15.73
N SER A 38 -5.66 -0.12 16.07
CA SER A 38 -5.39 -1.23 15.14
C SER A 38 -6.27 -1.15 13.88
N ALA A 39 -7.54 -0.80 14.04
CA ALA A 39 -8.49 -0.57 12.95
C ALA A 39 -7.99 0.49 11.96
N ASN A 40 -7.51 1.64 12.45
CA ASN A 40 -6.97 2.68 11.59
C ASN A 40 -5.65 2.24 10.92
N GLY A 41 -4.81 1.47 11.63
CA GLY A 41 -3.58 0.89 11.07
C GLY A 41 -3.85 -0.02 9.86
N VAL A 42 -4.85 -0.90 9.96
CA VAL A 42 -5.27 -1.81 8.87
C VAL A 42 -5.78 -1.03 7.65
N VAL A 43 -6.68 -0.05 7.87
CA VAL A 43 -7.22 0.78 6.79
C VAL A 43 -6.12 1.62 6.14
N SER A 44 -5.20 2.18 6.93
CA SER A 44 -4.06 2.97 6.44
C SER A 44 -3.10 2.15 5.58
N GLN A 45 -2.76 0.92 6.01
CA GLN A 45 -1.91 0.02 5.21
C GLN A 45 -2.59 -0.36 3.90
N CYS A 46 -3.87 -0.72 3.93
CA CYS A 46 -4.65 -1.06 2.74
C CYS A 46 -4.75 0.12 1.76
N CYS A 47 -5.12 1.32 2.23
CA CYS A 47 -5.21 2.50 1.36
C CYS A 47 -3.87 2.92 0.79
N LYS A 48 -2.76 2.75 1.53
CA LYS A 48 -1.39 3.02 1.02
C LYS A 48 -0.95 2.01 -0.04
N ALA A 49 -1.45 0.77 0.00
CA ALA A 49 -1.19 -0.25 -1.01
C ALA A 49 -1.99 -0.02 -2.32
N ILE A 50 -3.19 0.56 -2.22
CA ILE A 50 -4.02 0.94 -3.38
C ILE A 50 -3.50 2.26 -4.00
N ASN A 51 -3.28 3.28 -3.16
CA ASN A 51 -2.95 4.63 -3.56
C ASN A 51 -1.73 5.14 -2.78
N ALA A 52 -0.59 5.25 -3.46
CA ALA A 52 0.61 5.90 -2.90
C ALA A 52 0.54 7.44 -2.92
N GLU A 53 -0.35 8.02 -3.72
CA GLU A 53 -0.54 9.47 -3.90
C GLU A 53 -1.37 10.03 -2.72
N PRO A 54 -0.92 11.08 -1.99
CA PRO A 54 -1.57 11.56 -0.77
C PRO A 54 -3.04 11.98 -0.92
N VAL A 55 -3.48 12.50 -2.07
CA VAL A 55 -4.88 12.90 -2.27
C VAL A 55 -5.76 11.65 -2.40
N ALA A 56 -5.35 10.71 -3.25
CA ALA A 56 -6.06 9.44 -3.45
C ALA A 56 -5.99 8.51 -2.23
N PHE A 57 -4.93 8.61 -1.42
CA PHE A 57 -4.82 7.99 -0.11
C PHE A 57 -5.91 8.51 0.84
N ASN A 58 -6.06 9.83 0.97
CA ASN A 58 -7.03 10.43 1.88
C ASN A 58 -8.50 10.18 1.46
N ASP A 59 -8.79 10.16 0.15
CA ASP A 59 -10.10 9.75 -0.37
C ASP A 59 -10.40 8.27 -0.05
N CYS A 60 -9.42 7.38 -0.26
CA CYS A 60 -9.53 5.98 0.14
C CYS A 60 -9.81 5.83 1.63
N CYS A 61 -9.08 6.55 2.49
CA CYS A 61 -9.32 6.57 3.94
C CYS A 61 -10.75 7.01 4.25
N SER A 62 -11.19 8.14 3.69
CA SER A 62 -12.52 8.70 3.93
C SER A 62 -13.64 7.72 3.55
N LYS A 63 -13.54 7.08 2.38
CA LYS A 63 -14.50 6.03 1.95
C LYS A 63 -14.42 4.79 2.84
N SER A 64 -13.22 4.28 3.08
CA SER A 64 -12.99 3.04 3.84
C SER A 64 -13.50 3.14 5.27
N CYS A 65 -13.21 4.26 5.95
CA CYS A 65 -13.62 4.48 7.32
C CYS A 65 -15.14 4.68 7.48
N ASN A 66 -15.80 5.37 6.54
CA ASN A 66 -17.24 5.67 6.65
C ASN A 66 -18.14 4.59 6.03
N THR A 67 -17.64 3.81 5.06
CA THR A 67 -18.45 2.82 4.31
C THR A 67 -17.91 1.39 4.36
N GLY A 68 -16.73 1.18 4.94
CA GLY A 68 -16.06 -0.13 4.96
C GLY A 68 -15.46 -0.58 3.63
N SER A 69 -15.36 0.32 2.64
CA SER A 69 -14.91 0.03 1.28
C SER A 69 -14.05 1.18 0.70
N PRO A 70 -12.95 0.90 -0.02
CA PRO A 70 -12.43 -0.42 -0.41
C PRO A 70 -11.75 -1.20 0.74
N CYS A 71 -11.34 -0.53 1.81
CA CYS A 71 -10.64 -1.17 2.93
C CYS A 71 -11.58 -1.32 4.13
N ARG A 72 -11.60 -2.51 4.73
CA ARG A 72 -12.36 -2.80 5.95
C ARG A 72 -11.41 -3.17 7.09
N SER A 73 -11.51 -2.48 8.21
CA SER A 73 -11.00 -3.00 9.48
C SER A 73 -11.89 -4.18 9.91
N VAL A 74 -11.30 -5.37 9.99
CA VAL A 74 -11.96 -6.58 10.49
C VAL A 74 -12.30 -6.48 11.98
#